data_AF-E3KGD2-F1
#
_entry.id   AF-E3KGD2-F1
#
_cell.length_a   1.000
_cell.length_b   1.000
_cell.length_c   1.000
_cell.angle_alpha   90.00
_cell.angle_beta   90.00
_cell.angle_gamma   90.00
#
_symmetry.space_group_name_H-M   'P 1'
#
loop_
_entity.id
_entity.type
_entity.pdbx_description
1 polymer ?
#
loop_
_entity_poly.entity_id
_entity_poly.type
_entity_poly.pdbx_seq_one_letter_code
_entity_poly.pdbx_strand_id
1 'polypeptide(L)'
;MSSARQRQRRRDPPWDLDGVNQGPSSNDILLHWITTGDNYRRWDSTTFEPTERLMICEEIVGVMQMEGIAHQQARGRIQQYLYSRLL
;
A
#
# COMPACT_ATOMS: atom_id res chain seq x y z
N MET A 1 -12.25 -36.42 -16.83
CA MET A 1 -12.33 -35.00 -17.25
C MET A 1 -12.02 -34.15 -16.03
N SER A 2 -10.75 -33.82 -15.81
CA SER A 2 -10.32 -33.06 -14.63
C SER A 2 -10.01 -31.63 -15.07
N SER A 3 -10.98 -30.73 -14.93
CA SER A 3 -10.74 -29.30 -15.15
C SER A 3 -9.98 -28.78 -13.93
N ALA A 4 -8.65 -28.72 -14.05
CA ALA A 4 -7.84 -27.93 -13.15
C ALA A 4 -8.29 -26.47 -13.32
N ARG A 5 -9.08 -25.96 -12.36
CA ARG A 5 -9.35 -24.52 -12.26
C ARG A 5 -8.02 -23.84 -12.02
N GLN A 6 -7.38 -23.41 -13.10
CA GLN A 6 -6.25 -22.50 -13.06
C GLN A 6 -6.76 -21.28 -12.29
N ARG A 7 -6.38 -21.17 -11.02
CA ARG A 7 -6.57 -19.95 -10.22
C ARG A 7 -5.77 -18.88 -10.94
N GLN A 8 -6.39 -18.20 -11.89
CA GLN A 8 -5.87 -16.95 -12.43
C GLN A 8 -5.65 -16.07 -11.20
N ARG A 9 -4.37 -15.79 -10.90
CA ARG A 9 -4.02 -14.79 -9.88
C ARG A 9 -4.63 -13.49 -10.38
N ARG A 10 -5.79 -13.12 -9.81
CA ARG A 10 -6.40 -11.82 -10.08
C ARG A 10 -5.35 -10.79 -9.73
N ARG A 11 -4.98 -9.96 -10.70
CA ARG A 11 -4.11 -8.82 -10.42
C ARG A 11 -4.88 -7.92 -9.46
N ASP A 12 -4.16 -7.36 -8.50
CA ASP A 12 -4.70 -6.34 -7.61
C ASP A 12 -5.26 -5.20 -8.49
N PRO A 13 -6.43 -4.63 -8.14
CA PRO A 13 -6.96 -3.51 -8.90
C PRO A 13 -5.99 -2.32 -8.92
N PRO A 14 -6.07 -1.44 -9.93
CA PRO A 14 -5.38 -0.15 -9.91
C PRO A 14 -5.77 0.67 -8.68
N TRP A 15 -4.84 1.49 -8.16
CA TRP A 15 -5.01 2.29 -6.93
C TRP A 15 -6.11 3.37 -6.99
N ASP A 16 -6.58 3.70 -8.19
CA ASP A 16 -7.72 4.60 -8.44
C ASP A 16 -9.07 3.85 -8.51
N LEU A 17 -9.04 2.52 -8.57
CA LEU A 17 -10.22 1.66 -8.78
C LEU A 17 -10.35 0.57 -7.70
N ASP A 18 -9.61 0.67 -6.61
CA ASP A 18 -9.53 -0.35 -5.57
C ASP A 18 -10.37 -0.06 -4.33
N GLY A 19 -11.16 1.02 -4.37
CA GLY A 19 -12.13 1.37 -3.33
C GLY A 19 -13.17 0.27 -3.11
N VAL A 20 -13.51 0.02 -1.85
CA VAL A 20 -14.43 -1.04 -1.42
C VAL A 20 -15.75 -0.42 -0.95
N ASN A 21 -16.90 -1.02 -1.33
CA ASN A 21 -18.24 -0.57 -0.91
C ASN A 21 -18.55 0.92 -1.19
N GLN A 22 -18.10 1.46 -2.32
CA GLN A 22 -18.19 2.91 -2.65
C GLN A 22 -17.38 3.82 -1.71
N GLY A 23 -16.46 3.25 -0.93
CA GLY A 23 -15.46 3.97 -0.15
C GLY A 23 -14.33 4.54 -1.01
N PRO A 24 -13.42 5.32 -0.40
CA PRO A 24 -12.32 5.97 -1.09
C PRO A 24 -11.35 4.94 -1.70
N SER A 25 -10.75 5.29 -2.83
CA SER A 25 -9.65 4.50 -3.42
C SER A 25 -8.34 4.74 -2.65
N SER A 26 -7.33 3.91 -2.88
CA SER A 26 -5.99 4.12 -2.34
C SER A 26 -5.41 5.49 -2.73
N ASN A 27 -5.68 5.98 -3.94
CA ASN A 27 -5.28 7.32 -4.36
C ASN A 27 -6.02 8.42 -3.59
N ASP A 28 -7.32 8.27 -3.36
CA ASP A 28 -8.09 9.24 -2.55
C ASP A 28 -7.55 9.30 -1.12
N ILE A 29 -7.25 8.14 -0.53
CA ILE A 29 -6.66 8.04 0.81
C ILE A 29 -5.28 8.70 0.86
N LEU A 30 -4.42 8.47 -0.13
CA LEU A 30 -3.11 9.12 -0.21
C LEU A 30 -3.22 10.65 -0.30
N LEU A 31 -4.09 11.14 -1.19
CA LEU A 31 -4.31 12.58 -1.38
C LEU A 31 -4.92 13.22 -0.13
N HIS A 32 -5.82 12.53 0.54
CA HIS A 32 -6.37 12.98 1.81
C HIS A 32 -5.30 13.01 2.90
N TRP A 33 -4.50 11.94 3.03
CA TRP A 33 -3.45 11.86 4.04
C TRP A 33 -2.41 12.96 3.87
N ILE A 34 -1.92 13.21 2.64
CA ILE A 34 -0.87 14.21 2.38
C ILE A 34 -1.35 15.64 2.59
N THR A 35 -2.64 15.92 2.38
CA THR A 35 -3.25 17.24 2.58
C THR A 35 -3.74 17.47 4.00
N THR A 36 -3.68 16.46 4.87
CA THR A 36 -4.11 16.56 6.27
C THR A 36 -2.97 17.04 7.16
N GLY A 37 -3.15 18.19 7.80
CA GLY A 37 -2.21 18.73 8.78
C GLY A 37 -0.80 18.92 8.21
N ASP A 38 0.23 18.56 8.99
CA ASP A 38 1.64 18.63 8.60
C ASP A 38 2.15 17.34 7.91
N ASN A 39 1.27 16.45 7.44
CA ASN A 39 1.68 15.15 6.90
C ASN A 39 2.59 15.25 5.67
N TYR A 40 2.35 16.21 4.78
CA TYR A 40 3.28 16.49 3.68
C TYR A 40 4.68 16.84 4.20
N ARG A 41 4.76 17.74 5.20
CA ARG A 41 6.03 18.13 5.83
C ARG A 41 6.68 16.94 6.55
N ARG A 42 5.90 16.09 7.25
CA ARG A 42 6.40 14.86 7.89
C ARG A 42 7.06 13.95 6.85
N TRP A 43 6.38 13.69 5.73
CA TRP A 43 6.91 12.91 4.62
C TRP A 43 8.17 13.54 4.00
N ASP A 44 8.12 14.83 3.68
CA ASP A 44 9.22 15.57 3.05
C ASP A 44 10.46 15.67 3.97
N SER A 45 10.25 15.70 5.29
CA SER A 45 11.31 15.73 6.29
C SER A 45 11.99 14.38 6.55
N THR A 46 11.45 13.28 6.01
CA THR A 46 12.12 11.97 6.13
C THR A 46 13.45 11.96 5.41
N THR A 47 14.46 11.41 6.06
CA THR A 47 15.73 11.14 5.40
C THR A 47 15.55 10.04 4.35
N PHE A 48 16.57 9.79 3.54
CA PHE A 48 16.58 8.62 2.66
C PHE A 48 16.74 7.29 3.42
N GLU A 49 16.75 7.32 4.76
CA GLU A 49 16.74 6.11 5.57
C GLU A 49 15.44 5.30 5.31
N PRO A 50 15.55 4.05 4.84
CA PRO A 50 14.39 3.24 4.48
C PRO A 50 13.37 3.06 5.62
N THR A 51 13.83 3.11 6.87
CA THR A 51 13.01 2.88 8.06
C THR A 51 12.03 4.01 8.34
N GLU A 52 12.44 5.27 8.16
CA GLU A 52 11.56 6.43 8.42
C GLU A 52 10.39 6.49 7.43
N ARG A 53 10.70 6.29 6.14
CA ARG A 53 9.67 6.22 5.10
C ARG A 53 8.77 5.02 5.25
N LEU A 54 9.31 3.89 5.71
CA LEU A 54 8.50 2.69 5.96
C LEU A 54 7.44 2.94 7.03
N MET A 55 7.77 3.61 8.13
CA MET A 55 6.78 3.91 9.18
C MET A 55 5.61 4.75 8.64
N ILE A 56 5.89 5.74 7.77
CA ILE A 56 4.83 6.53 7.14
C ILE A 56 4.02 5.67 6.16
N CYS A 57 4.67 4.81 5.36
CA CYS A 57 3.96 3.88 4.49
C CYS A 57 3.07 2.89 5.28
N GLU A 58 3.52 2.43 6.45
CA GLU A 58 2.73 1.57 7.35
C GLU A 58 1.52 2.31 7.92
N GLU A 59 1.68 3.58 8.29
CA GLU A 59 0.56 4.45 8.72
C GLU A 59 -0.50 4.58 7.61
N ILE A 60 -0.09 4.91 6.39
CA ILE A 60 -0.99 5.06 5.23
C ILE A 60 -1.70 3.74 4.90
N VAL A 61 -0.97 2.63 4.90
CA VAL A 61 -1.56 1.31 4.65
C VAL A 61 -2.53 0.91 5.77
N GLY A 62 -2.27 1.32 7.01
CA GLY A 62 -3.24 1.18 8.10
C GLY A 62 -4.56 1.88 7.80
N VAL A 63 -4.53 3.10 7.26
CA VAL A 63 -5.74 3.82 6.83
C VAL A 63 -6.45 3.08 5.70
N MET A 64 -5.71 2.60 4.69
CA MET A 64 -6.27 1.79 3.59
C MET A 64 -6.98 0.53 4.11
N GLN A 65 -6.38 -0.15 5.09
CA GLN A 65 -6.97 -1.35 5.69
C GLN A 65 -8.25 -1.05 6.46
N MET A 66 -8.32 0.10 7.15
CA MET A 66 -9.54 0.55 7.84
C MET A 66 -10.70 0.81 6.86
N GLU A 67 -10.40 1.26 5.64
CA GLU A 67 -11.35 1.43 4.54
C GLU A 67 -11.62 0.13 3.75
N GLY A 68 -11.08 -1.00 4.19
CA GLY A 68 -11.31 -2.32 3.60
C GLY A 68 -10.34 -2.71 2.47
N ILE A 69 -9.37 -1.87 2.15
CA ILE A 69 -8.35 -2.11 1.12
C ILE A 69 -7.19 -2.93 1.73
N ALA A 70 -7.34 -4.26 1.76
CA ALA A 70 -6.41 -5.17 2.45
C ALA A 70 -5.23 -5.69 1.60
N HIS A 71 -5.20 -5.43 0.29
CA HIS A 71 -4.18 -5.98 -0.61
C HIS A 71 -2.92 -5.11 -0.73
N GLN A 72 -2.99 -3.85 -0.28
CA GLN A 72 -1.87 -2.91 -0.30
C GLN A 72 -0.84 -3.24 0.77
N GLN A 73 0.44 -2.99 0.48
CA GLN A 73 1.54 -3.23 1.41
C GLN A 73 2.52 -2.06 1.44
N ALA A 74 2.99 -1.72 2.65
CA ALA A 74 3.92 -0.61 2.87
C ALA A 74 5.30 -0.87 2.26
N ARG A 75 5.68 -2.15 2.12
CA ARG A 75 6.91 -2.58 1.48
C ARG A 75 6.64 -2.96 0.04
N GLY A 76 7.37 -2.35 -0.89
CA GLY A 76 7.35 -2.78 -2.29
C GLY A 76 7.84 -4.23 -2.44
N ARG A 77 7.28 -4.96 -3.40
CA ARG A 77 7.62 -6.38 -3.66
C ARG A 77 9.12 -6.58 -3.95
N ILE A 78 9.81 -5.58 -4.51
CA ILE A 78 11.26 -5.64 -4.80
C ILE A 78 12.10 -5.60 -3.50
N GLN A 79 11.65 -4.89 -2.47
CA GLN A 79 12.36 -4.79 -1.19
C GLN A 79 12.31 -6.11 -0.40
N GLN A 80 11.22 -6.87 -0.52
CA GLN A 80 11.06 -8.18 0.14
C GLN A 80 12.11 -9.19 -0.36
N TYR A 81 12.38 -9.24 -1.67
CA TYR A 81 13.37 -10.16 -2.24
C TYR A 81 14.83 -9.84 -1.85
N LEU A 82 15.15 -8.57 -1.60
CA LEU A 82 16.52 -8.18 -1.21
C LEU A 82 16.84 -8.55 0.25
N TYR A 83 15.85 -8.55 1.14
CA TYR A 83 16.03 -9.02 2.53
C TYR A 83 15.98 -10.55 2.67
N SER A 84 15.16 -11.24 1.86
CA SER A 84 15.06 -12.72 1.91
C SER A 84 16.24 -13.48 1.29
N ARG A 85 17.24 -12.79 0.76
CA ARG A 85 18.43 -13.39 0.12
C ARG A 85 19.73 -13.17 0.91
N LEU A 86 19.62 -12.59 2.10
CA LEU A 86 20.72 -12.34 3.06
C LEU A 86 20.53 -13.11 4.39
N LEU A 87 19.60 -14.05 4.43
CA LEU A 87 19.45 -15.09 5.45
C LEU A 87 19.48 -16.45 4.74
#